data_AF-X1GKY1-F1
#
_entry.id   AF-X1GKY1-F1
#
_cell.length_a   1.000
_cell.length_b   1.000
_cell.length_c   1.000
_cell.angle_alpha   90.00
_cell.angle_beta   90.00
_cell.angle_gamma   90.00
#
_symmetry.space_group_name_H-M   'P 1'
#
loop_
_entity.id
_entity.type
_entity.pdbx_description
1 polymer ?
#
loop_
_entity_poly.entity_id
_entity_poly.type
_entity_poly.pdbx_seq_one_letter_code
_entity_poly.pdbx_strand_id
1 'polypeptide(L)'
;MKKINYSKLNKFIATDVVTPFYDKRIEKLTKTKLRNIVNRKNPYLFKAKNIQTAGDFAKDILNAFLSSQEETIFGDLLENLAIYVNKNIFGGHKAEEGKFKSVDLVFKRDNKLYIVGIKSGPNWGNADQVSTMRKNFKKAR
;
A
#
# COMPACT_ATOMS: atom_id res chain seq x y z
N MET A 1 3.49 -28.34 7.50
CA MET A 1 3.73 -26.94 7.05
C MET A 1 5.12 -26.52 7.51
N LYS A 2 5.89 -25.79 6.69
CA LYS A 2 7.15 -25.20 7.15
C LYS A 2 6.87 -24.23 8.30
N LYS A 3 7.69 -24.27 9.36
CA LYS A 3 7.59 -23.28 10.44
C LYS A 3 8.21 -21.96 9.99
N ILE A 4 7.58 -20.84 10.37
CA ILE A 4 8.15 -19.51 10.15
C ILE A 4 9.41 -19.37 10.99
N ASN A 5 10.50 -18.91 10.38
CA ASN A 5 11.68 -18.49 11.11
C ASN A 5 11.50 -17.02 11.51
N TYR A 6 11.12 -16.78 12.76
CA TYR A 6 10.86 -15.42 13.27
C TYR A 6 12.09 -14.51 13.28
N SER A 7 13.29 -15.06 13.44
CA SER A 7 14.53 -14.27 13.33
C SER A 7 14.69 -13.70 11.91
N LYS A 8 14.49 -14.52 10.88
CA LYS A 8 14.53 -14.07 9.48
C LYS A 8 13.39 -13.12 9.15
N LEU A 9 12.18 -13.41 9.65
CA LEU A 9 11.02 -12.54 9.45
C LEU A 9 11.22 -11.16 10.07
N ASN A 10 11.67 -11.10 11.33
CA ASN A 10 11.94 -9.83 12.01
C ASN A 10 13.03 -9.04 11.31
N LYS A 11 14.08 -9.72 10.82
CA LYS A 11 15.11 -9.08 10.00
C LYS A 11 14.50 -8.46 8.74
N PHE A 12 13.71 -9.23 7.98
CA PHE A 12 13.04 -8.73 6.77
C PHE A 12 12.08 -7.57 7.08
N ILE A 13 11.30 -7.65 8.15
CA ILE A 13 10.42 -6.55 8.57
C ILE A 13 11.26 -5.29 8.85
N ALA A 14 12.36 -5.40 9.58
CA ALA A 14 13.22 -4.26 9.85
C ALA A 14 13.82 -3.67 8.56
N THR A 15 14.41 -4.51 7.71
CA THR A 15 15.21 -4.07 6.55
C THR A 15 14.39 -3.70 5.33
N ASP A 16 13.28 -4.40 5.08
CA ASP A 16 12.51 -4.31 3.83
C ASP A 16 11.13 -3.66 4.02
N VAL A 17 10.69 -3.46 5.27
CA VAL A 17 9.42 -2.79 5.59
C VAL A 17 9.67 -1.49 6.37
N VAL A 18 10.27 -1.56 7.55
CA VAL A 18 10.40 -0.41 8.46
C VAL A 18 11.38 0.63 7.94
N THR A 19 12.61 0.24 7.59
CA THR A 19 13.60 1.20 7.05
C THR A 19 13.10 1.89 5.78
N PRO A 20 12.63 1.17 4.74
CA PRO A 20 12.15 1.81 3.51
C PRO A 20 10.91 2.69 3.73
N PHE A 21 10.07 2.40 4.73
CA PHE A 21 8.95 3.25 5.08
C PHE A 21 9.42 4.66 5.49
N TYR A 22 10.37 4.72 6.43
CA TYR A 22 10.89 6.00 6.91
C TYR A 22 11.72 6.72 5.84
N ASP A 23 12.54 5.99 5.07
CA ASP A 23 13.34 6.58 3.99
C ASP A 23 12.45 7.24 2.94
N LYS A 24 11.42 6.51 2.45
CA LYS A 24 10.45 7.05 1.49
C LYS A 24 9.68 8.23 2.08
N ARG A 25 9.28 8.16 3.36
CA ARG A 25 8.58 9.25 4.04
C ARG A 25 9.42 10.53 4.08
N ILE A 26 10.70 10.42 4.47
CA ILE A 26 11.64 11.56 4.52
C ILE A 26 11.91 12.10 3.11
N GLU A 27 12.12 11.22 2.14
CA GLU A 27 12.35 11.59 0.75
C GLU A 27 11.19 12.40 0.19
N LYS A 28 9.95 11.93 0.40
CA LYS A 28 8.75 12.64 -0.05
C LYS A 28 8.59 13.98 0.65
N LEU A 29 8.81 14.04 1.96
CA LEU A 29 8.73 15.30 2.72
C LEU A 29 9.73 16.33 2.16
N THR A 30 10.98 15.91 1.97
CA THR A 30 12.08 16.77 1.48
C THR A 30 11.81 17.30 0.06
N LYS A 31 11.21 16.48 -0.81
CA LYS A 31 10.91 16.87 -2.20
C LYS A 31 9.63 17.69 -2.34
N THR A 32 8.82 17.80 -1.29
CA THR A 32 7.49 18.41 -1.39
C THR A 32 7.55 19.92 -1.23
N LYS A 33 6.93 20.63 -2.17
CA LYS A 33 6.72 22.08 -2.12
C LYS A 33 5.28 22.38 -1.74
N LEU A 34 5.06 23.40 -0.89
CA LEU A 34 3.72 23.81 -0.45
C LEU A 34 2.74 23.99 -1.62
N ARG A 35 3.18 24.65 -2.71
CA ARG A 35 2.40 24.86 -3.94
C ARG A 35 1.86 23.54 -4.54
N ASN A 36 2.63 22.47 -4.49
CA ASN A 36 2.21 21.17 -5.03
C ASN A 36 1.08 20.54 -4.21
N ILE A 37 1.04 20.81 -2.91
CA ILE A 37 -0.01 20.29 -2.03
C ILE A 37 -1.26 21.16 -2.14
N VAL A 38 -1.10 22.49 -2.08
CA VAL A 38 -2.21 23.45 -2.10
C VAL A 38 -3.05 23.33 -3.38
N ASN A 39 -2.41 23.18 -4.54
CA ASN A 39 -3.09 23.08 -5.84
C ASN A 39 -4.06 21.90 -5.96
N ARG A 40 -3.98 20.91 -5.06
CA ARG A 40 -4.83 19.70 -5.10
C ARG A 40 -5.98 19.74 -4.09
N LYS A 41 -6.12 20.83 -3.34
CA LYS A 41 -7.11 20.96 -2.25
C LYS A 41 -8.23 21.92 -2.63
N ASN A 42 -9.43 21.63 -2.15
CA ASN A 42 -10.58 22.50 -2.32
C ASN A 42 -10.52 23.65 -1.29
N PRO A 43 -10.38 24.92 -1.72
CA PRO A 43 -10.24 26.04 -0.80
C PRO A 43 -11.45 26.22 0.14
N TYR A 44 -12.65 25.84 -0.30
CA TYR A 44 -13.86 25.93 0.50
C TYR A 44 -13.85 24.99 1.72
N LEU A 45 -13.10 23.88 1.66
CA LEU A 45 -12.96 22.98 2.80
C LEU A 45 -12.21 23.64 3.96
N PHE A 46 -11.27 24.54 3.69
CA PHE A 46 -10.57 25.26 4.76
C PHE A 46 -11.48 26.26 5.46
N LYS A 47 -12.36 26.92 4.70
CA LYS A 47 -13.41 27.79 5.27
C LYS A 47 -14.40 26.98 6.11
N ALA A 48 -14.85 25.83 5.60
CA ALA A 48 -15.76 24.94 6.34
C ALA A 48 -15.14 24.37 7.63
N LYS A 49 -13.82 24.11 7.63
CA LYS A 49 -13.05 23.68 8.81
C LYS A 49 -12.71 24.81 9.78
N ASN A 50 -13.11 26.05 9.49
CA ASN A 50 -12.79 27.23 10.29
C ASN A 50 -11.27 27.42 10.52
N ILE A 51 -10.45 27.20 9.49
CA ILE A 51 -9.00 27.43 9.58
C ILE A 51 -8.74 28.94 9.46
N GLN A 52 -8.26 29.54 10.54
CA GLN A 52 -8.11 31.00 10.66
C GLN A 52 -6.65 31.48 10.57
N THR A 53 -5.67 30.58 10.74
CA THR A 53 -4.26 30.95 10.74
C THR A 53 -3.48 30.24 9.63
N ALA A 54 -2.41 30.90 9.15
CA ALA A 54 -1.50 30.30 8.16
C ALA A 54 -0.80 29.05 8.72
N GLY A 55 -0.53 29.01 10.03
CA GLY A 55 0.06 27.84 10.70
C GLY A 55 -0.86 26.63 10.69
N ASP A 56 -2.14 26.83 11.04
CA ASP A 56 -3.15 25.77 11.00
C ASP A 56 -3.37 25.26 9.57
N PHE A 57 -3.39 26.18 8.60
CA PHE A 57 -3.46 25.84 7.18
C PHE A 57 -2.28 24.97 6.73
N ALA A 58 -1.05 25.38 7.05
CA ALA A 58 0.15 24.62 6.71
C ALA A 58 0.14 23.22 7.36
N LYS A 59 -0.27 23.14 8.64
CA LYS A 59 -0.34 21.89 9.40
C LYS A 59 -1.41 20.93 8.85
N ASP A 60 -2.64 21.40 8.59
CA ASP A 60 -3.73 20.57 8.04
C ASP A 60 -3.33 19.98 6.69
N ILE A 61 -2.75 20.82 5.82
CA ILE A 61 -2.30 20.41 4.49
C ILE A 61 -1.18 19.37 4.57
N LEU A 62 -0.16 19.62 5.42
CA LEU A 62 0.97 18.71 5.55
C LEU A 62 0.55 17.37 6.16
N ASN A 63 -0.30 17.38 7.20
CA ASN A 63 -0.81 16.16 7.81
C ASN A 63 -1.64 15.33 6.83
N ALA A 64 -2.55 15.98 6.08
CA ALA A 64 -3.34 15.29 5.06
C ALA A 64 -2.46 14.71 3.94
N PHE A 65 -1.40 15.42 3.56
CA PHE A 65 -0.43 14.95 2.59
C PHE A 65 0.33 13.71 3.09
N LEU A 66 0.91 13.79 4.30
CA LEU A 66 1.64 12.69 4.92
C LEU A 66 0.74 11.44 5.06
N SER A 67 -0.45 11.60 5.62
CA SER A 67 -1.41 10.49 5.79
C SER A 67 -1.74 9.79 4.47
N SER A 68 -1.99 10.55 3.38
CA SER A 68 -2.28 9.95 2.07
C SER A 68 -1.09 9.18 1.46
N GLN A 69 0.13 9.64 1.73
CA GLN A 69 1.33 8.99 1.24
C GLN A 69 1.68 7.75 2.04
N GLU A 70 1.51 7.81 3.36
CA GLU A 70 1.74 6.69 4.27
C GLU A 70 0.94 5.47 3.82
N GLU A 71 -0.34 5.63 3.49
CA GLU A 71 -1.18 4.52 3.02
C GLU A 71 -0.62 3.86 1.74
N THR A 72 -0.14 4.67 0.80
CA THR A 72 0.46 4.16 -0.46
C THR A 72 1.75 3.40 -0.17
N ILE A 73 2.64 4.01 0.63
CA ILE A 73 3.92 3.41 1.00
C ILE A 73 3.68 2.10 1.78
N PHE A 74 2.75 2.10 2.74
CA PHE A 74 2.39 0.91 3.51
C PHE A 74 1.79 -0.18 2.63
N GLY A 75 0.90 0.16 1.70
CA GLY A 75 0.31 -0.82 0.78
C GLY A 75 1.38 -1.63 0.04
N ASP A 76 2.35 -0.94 -0.57
CA ASP A 76 3.43 -1.60 -1.31
C ASP A 76 4.32 -2.47 -0.40
N LEU A 77 4.65 -1.98 0.79
CA LEU A 77 5.53 -2.70 1.73
C LEU A 77 4.84 -3.92 2.36
N LEU A 78 3.55 -3.81 2.67
CA LEU A 78 2.76 -4.93 3.21
C LEU A 78 2.47 -5.98 2.14
N GLU A 79 2.30 -5.59 0.88
CA GLU A 79 2.26 -6.52 -0.25
C GLU A 79 3.55 -7.35 -0.31
N ASN A 80 4.71 -6.68 -0.27
CA ASN A 80 6.00 -7.36 -0.29
C ASN A 80 6.19 -8.31 0.91
N LEU A 81 5.74 -7.89 2.10
CA LEU A 81 5.76 -8.74 3.30
C LEU A 81 4.90 -9.99 3.14
N ALA A 82 3.68 -9.85 2.63
CA ALA A 82 2.78 -10.98 2.41
C ALA A 82 3.36 -11.98 1.39
N ILE A 83 3.95 -11.48 0.31
CA ILE A 83 4.65 -12.31 -0.69
C ILE A 83 5.86 -13.02 -0.06
N TYR A 84 6.68 -12.31 0.73
CA TYR A 84 7.83 -12.89 1.43
C TYR A 84 7.41 -14.04 2.35
N VAL A 85 6.42 -13.82 3.22
CA VAL A 85 5.92 -14.84 4.14
C VAL A 85 5.38 -16.04 3.37
N ASN A 86 4.55 -15.80 2.34
CA ASN A 86 3.96 -16.88 1.56
C ASN A 86 5.03 -17.70 0.80
N LYS A 87 6.03 -17.03 0.21
CA LYS A 87 7.17 -17.70 -0.44
C LYS A 87 7.89 -18.64 0.52
N ASN A 88 8.13 -18.22 1.76
CA ASN A 88 8.85 -19.04 2.75
C ASN A 88 8.03 -20.25 3.24
N ILE A 89 6.70 -20.15 3.30
CA ILE A 89 5.84 -21.18 3.89
C ILE A 89 5.20 -22.10 2.84
N PHE A 90 4.76 -21.53 1.73
CA PHE A 90 4.00 -22.22 0.67
C PHE A 90 4.70 -22.20 -0.69
N GLY A 91 5.89 -21.58 -0.82
CA GLY A 91 6.60 -21.50 -2.10
C GLY A 91 5.89 -20.62 -3.12
N GLY A 92 5.03 -19.69 -2.67
CA GLY A 92 4.38 -18.74 -3.55
C GLY A 92 5.35 -17.76 -4.20
N HIS A 93 4.86 -17.11 -5.24
CA HIS A 93 5.60 -16.11 -6.00
C HIS A 93 4.70 -14.95 -6.41
N LYS A 94 5.32 -13.80 -6.66
CA LYS A 94 4.63 -12.64 -7.23
C LYS A 94 4.10 -13.01 -8.62
N ALA A 95 2.87 -12.63 -8.94
CA ALA A 95 2.31 -12.88 -10.25
C ALA A 95 3.08 -12.12 -11.34
N GLU A 96 3.08 -12.63 -12.58
CA GLU A 96 3.67 -11.91 -13.71
C GLU A 96 2.97 -10.56 -13.92
N GLU A 97 3.73 -9.50 -13.67
CA GLU A 97 3.28 -8.12 -13.85
C GLU A 97 2.90 -7.87 -15.32
N GLY A 98 1.84 -7.09 -15.54
CA GLY A 98 1.30 -6.81 -16.87
C GLY A 98 0.40 -7.92 -17.44
N LYS A 99 0.64 -9.20 -17.11
CA LYS A 99 -0.18 -10.33 -17.56
C LYS A 99 -1.37 -10.59 -16.65
N PHE A 100 -1.15 -10.63 -15.34
CA PHE A 100 -2.20 -10.92 -14.35
C PHE A 100 -2.58 -9.67 -13.55
N LYS A 101 -3.43 -8.83 -14.15
CA LYS A 101 -3.92 -7.61 -13.49
C LYS A 101 -4.66 -7.96 -12.18
N SER A 102 -4.45 -7.15 -11.14
CA SER A 102 -5.09 -7.31 -9.82
C SER A 102 -4.73 -8.60 -9.05
N VAL A 103 -3.76 -9.38 -9.55
CA VAL A 103 -3.21 -10.54 -8.86
C VAL A 103 -1.80 -10.19 -8.43
N ASP A 104 -1.53 -10.36 -7.15
CA ASP A 104 -0.26 -9.99 -6.54
C ASP A 104 0.54 -11.24 -6.16
N LEU A 105 -0.15 -12.33 -5.80
CA LEU A 105 0.47 -13.56 -5.27
C LEU A 105 -0.21 -14.81 -5.82
N VAL A 106 0.61 -15.78 -6.25
CA VAL A 106 0.15 -17.11 -6.67
C VAL A 106 0.88 -18.19 -5.89
N PHE A 107 0.14 -19.16 -5.32
CA PHE A 107 0.72 -20.29 -4.60
C PHE A 107 -0.18 -21.53 -4.61
N LYS A 108 0.40 -22.69 -4.35
CA LYS A 108 -0.34 -23.96 -4.21
C LYS A 108 -0.38 -24.39 -2.76
N ARG A 109 -1.53 -24.85 -2.30
CA ARG A 109 -1.71 -25.43 -0.96
C ARG A 109 -2.87 -26.43 -0.99
N ASP A 110 -2.68 -27.60 -0.38
CA ASP A 110 -3.73 -28.63 -0.23
C ASP A 110 -4.42 -28.97 -1.57
N ASN A 111 -3.61 -29.19 -2.62
CA ASN A 111 -4.02 -29.44 -4.01
C ASN A 111 -4.90 -28.34 -4.65
N LYS A 112 -4.89 -27.12 -4.10
CA LYS A 112 -5.59 -25.95 -4.64
C LYS A 112 -4.60 -24.87 -5.06
N LEU A 113 -4.86 -24.25 -6.21
CA LEU A 113 -4.15 -23.05 -6.65
C LEU A 113 -4.87 -21.83 -6.08
N TYR A 114 -4.12 -20.98 -5.38
CA TYR A 114 -4.60 -19.72 -4.86
C TYR A 114 -4.05 -18.60 -5.73
N ILE A 115 -4.97 -17.76 -6.21
CA ILE A 115 -4.70 -16.52 -6.94
C ILE A 115 -5.17 -15.41 -6.00
N VAL A 116 -4.25 -14.58 -5.54
CA VAL A 116 -4.51 -13.65 -4.43
C VAL A 116 -4.18 -12.23 -4.85
N GLY A 117 -5.11 -11.32 -4.55
CA GLY A 117 -4.88 -9.89 -4.56
C GLY A 117 -4.72 -9.42 -3.12
N ILE A 118 -3.68 -8.65 -2.85
CA ILE A 118 -3.34 -8.11 -1.54
C ILE A 118 -3.85 -6.66 -1.48
N LYS A 119 -4.47 -6.28 -0.36
CA LYS A 119 -5.05 -4.95 -0.15
C LYS A 119 -4.75 -4.49 1.27
N SER A 120 -4.41 -3.21 1.43
CA SER A 120 -3.93 -2.62 2.69
C SER A 120 -5.02 -2.41 3.74
N GLY A 121 -6.30 -2.34 3.33
CA GLY A 121 -7.41 -2.10 4.25
C GLY A 121 -8.75 -2.63 3.75
N PRO A 122 -9.80 -2.60 4.60
CA PRO A 122 -11.13 -3.12 4.26
C PRO A 122 -11.84 -2.30 3.17
N ASN A 123 -11.58 -0.99 3.12
CA ASN A 123 -12.18 -0.05 2.17
C ASN A 123 -11.18 0.35 1.06
N TRP A 124 -10.48 -0.63 0.49
CA TRP A 124 -9.38 -0.41 -0.46
C TRP A 124 -9.82 0.06 -1.85
N GLY A 125 -11.10 -0.01 -2.18
CA GLY A 125 -11.58 0.40 -3.49
C GLY A 125 -13.08 0.64 -3.56
N ASN A 126 -13.46 1.46 -4.53
CA ASN A 126 -14.86 1.71 -4.87
C ASN A 126 -15.48 0.54 -5.67
N ALA A 127 -16.78 0.64 -5.98
CA ALA A 127 -17.52 -0.39 -6.69
C ALA A 127 -16.89 -0.78 -8.05
N ASP A 128 -16.35 0.20 -8.79
CA ASP A 128 -15.72 -0.02 -10.09
C ASP A 128 -14.38 -0.75 -9.97
N GLN A 129 -13.57 -0.40 -8.96
CA GLN A 129 -12.32 -1.08 -8.67
C GLN A 129 -12.57 -2.54 -8.28
N VAL A 130 -13.59 -2.80 -7.45
CA VAL A 130 -14.00 -4.17 -7.08
C VAL A 130 -14.53 -4.94 -8.29
N SER A 131 -15.36 -4.32 -9.12
CA SER A 131 -15.89 -4.92 -10.36
C SER A 131 -14.77 -5.29 -11.34
N THR A 132 -13.82 -4.37 -11.53
CA THR A 132 -12.65 -4.56 -12.40
C THR A 132 -11.77 -5.69 -11.88
N MET A 133 -11.49 -5.71 -10.57
CA MET A 133 -10.75 -6.79 -9.93
C MET A 133 -11.41 -8.14 -10.20
N ARG A 134 -12.72 -8.28 -9.95
CA ARG A 134 -13.47 -9.54 -10.22
C ARG A 134 -13.35 -9.98 -11.68
N LYS A 135 -13.43 -9.05 -12.64
CA LYS A 135 -13.23 -9.35 -14.06
C LYS A 135 -11.80 -9.84 -14.34
N ASN A 136 -10.80 -9.24 -13.73
CA ASN A 136 -9.40 -9.66 -13.90
C ASN A 136 -9.14 -11.05 -13.30
N PHE A 137 -9.69 -11.36 -12.11
CA PHE A 137 -9.59 -12.71 -11.53
C PHE A 137 -10.21 -13.79 -12.42
N LYS A 138 -11.35 -13.49 -13.06
CA LYS A 138 -11.97 -14.43 -14.02
C LYS A 138 -11.08 -14.70 -15.23
N LYS A 139 -10.28 -13.73 -15.67
CA LYS A 139 -9.31 -13.89 -16.78
C LYS A 139 -8.03 -14.60 -16.36
N ALA A 140 -7.68 -14.55 -15.07
CA ALA A 140 -6.47 -15.18 -14.53
C ALA A 140 -6.65 -16.69 -14.24
N ARG A 141 -7.91 -17.15 -14.17
CA ARG A 141 -8.25 -18.58 -14.03
C ARG A 141 -8.05 -19.31 -15.35
#